data_AF-A0A828Z601-F1
#
_entry.id   AF-A0A828Z601-F1
#
_cell.length_a   1.000
_cell.length_b   1.000
_cell.length_c   1.000
_cell.angle_alpha   90.00
_cell.angle_beta   90.00
_cell.angle_gamma   90.00
#
_symmetry.space_group_name_H-M   'P 1'
#
loop_
_entity.id
_entity.type
_entity.pdbx_description
1 polymer ?
#
loop_
_entity_poly.entity_id
_entity_poly.type
_entity_poly.pdbx_seq_one_letter_code
_entity_poly.pdbx_strand_id
1 'polypeptide(L)'
;MVHDLEETMIQTYFGRVSFLDRGFLISTVFVFEAKSISQVYQLIQAKFEITEEQILDLKITNRKAIKTHKVNSLKQWMEKTI
;
A
#
# COMPACT_ATOMS: atom_id res chain seq x y z
N MET A 1 -23.32 -3.95 -15.83
CA MET A 1 -22.33 -4.24 -14.77
C MET A 1 -20.99 -3.78 -15.29
N VAL A 2 -20.44 -2.71 -14.73
CA VAL A 2 -19.09 -2.21 -15.07
C VAL A 2 -18.19 -2.68 -13.94
N HIS A 3 -17.86 -3.96 -13.96
CA HIS A 3 -16.75 -4.52 -13.21
C HIS A 3 -15.74 -4.99 -14.27
N ASP A 4 -14.45 -5.03 -13.95
CA ASP A 4 -13.36 -5.52 -14.83
C ASP A 4 -12.58 -4.52 -15.69
N LEU A 5 -12.45 -3.26 -15.25
CA LEU A 5 -11.31 -2.41 -15.66
C LEU A 5 -10.28 -2.17 -14.54
N GLU A 6 -10.57 -2.57 -13.30
CA GLU A 6 -9.65 -2.40 -12.17
C GLU A 6 -8.68 -3.58 -11.95
N GLU A 7 -8.98 -4.78 -12.47
CA GLU A 7 -8.18 -5.99 -12.21
C GLU A 7 -6.81 -6.04 -12.92
N THR A 8 -6.57 -5.17 -13.91
CA THR A 8 -5.41 -5.31 -14.82
C THR A 8 -4.28 -4.32 -14.58
N MET A 9 -4.49 -3.26 -13.80
CA MET A 9 -3.44 -2.26 -13.58
C MET A 9 -2.57 -2.62 -12.38
N ILE A 10 -1.34 -3.07 -12.65
CA ILE A 10 -0.28 -3.14 -11.64
C ILE A 10 -0.08 -1.74 -11.03
N GLN A 11 -0.06 -1.67 -9.70
CA GLN A 11 0.11 -0.43 -8.94
C GLN A 11 1.32 -0.56 -8.02
N THR A 12 2.03 0.55 -7.84
CA THR A 12 3.11 0.61 -6.85
C THR A 12 2.53 0.93 -5.48
N TYR A 13 2.70 -0.01 -4.57
CA TYR A 13 2.43 0.13 -3.15
C TYR A 13 3.73 0.34 -2.40
N PHE A 14 3.70 1.15 -1.36
CA PHE A 14 4.83 1.36 -0.49
C PHE A 14 4.34 1.60 0.92
N GLY A 15 5.22 1.41 1.89
CA GLY A 15 4.80 1.46 3.26
C GLY A 15 5.85 1.00 4.24
N ARG A 16 5.39 0.65 5.43
CA ARG A 16 6.20 0.17 6.53
C ARG A 16 5.53 -1.04 7.16
N VAL A 17 6.31 -2.08 7.41
CA VAL A 17 5.90 -3.26 8.16
C VAL A 17 6.73 -3.33 9.43
N SER A 18 6.09 -3.65 10.55
CA SER A 18 6.75 -3.98 11.81
C SER A 18 6.35 -5.39 12.21
N PHE A 19 7.32 -6.23 12.56
CA PHE A 19 7.10 -7.63 12.89
C PHE A 19 8.13 -8.13 13.90
N LEU A 20 7.80 -9.25 14.55
CA LEU A 20 8.74 -9.96 15.44
C LEU A 20 9.44 -11.09 14.68
N ASP A 21 10.76 -11.04 14.68
CA ASP A 21 11.62 -12.13 14.20
C ASP A 21 12.57 -12.57 15.31
N ARG A 22 12.44 -13.83 15.74
CA ARG A 22 13.29 -14.44 16.79
C ARG A 22 13.45 -13.59 18.07
N GLY A 23 12.41 -12.84 18.45
CA GLY A 23 12.40 -11.97 19.62
C GLY A 23 12.90 -10.54 19.37
N PHE A 24 13.33 -10.21 18.15
CA PHE A 24 13.68 -8.84 17.75
C PHE A 24 12.50 -8.16 17.06
N LEU A 25 12.23 -6.93 17.49
CA LEU A 25 11.29 -6.06 16.80
C LEU A 25 11.96 -5.48 15.57
N ILE A 26 11.55 -5.94 14.39
CA ILE A 26 12.01 -5.41 13.11
C ILE A 26 10.95 -4.43 12.60
N SER A 27 11.41 -3.29 12.08
CA SER A 27 10.54 -2.33 11.46
C SER A 27 11.19 -1.76 10.21
N THR A 28 10.61 -2.02 9.06
CA THR A 28 11.25 -1.79 7.77
C THR A 28 10.27 -1.27 6.73
N VAL A 29 10.79 -0.53 5.75
CA VAL A 29 10.02 0.01 4.64
C VAL A 29 10.01 -0.97 3.47
N PHE A 30 8.93 -0.95 2.70
CA PHE A 30 8.82 -1.74 1.47
C PHE A 30 8.27 -0.91 0.32
N VAL A 31 8.59 -1.36 -0.89
CA VAL A 31 8.00 -0.92 -2.15
C VAL A 31 7.73 -2.16 -2.97
N PHE A 32 6.49 -2.36 -3.40
CA PHE A 32 6.05 -3.50 -4.18
C PHE A 32 5.16 -3.07 -5.33
N GLU A 33 5.24 -3.82 -6.42
CA GLU A 33 4.29 -3.75 -7.51
C GLU A 33 3.30 -4.89 -7.36
N ALA A 34 2.02 -4.55 -7.27
CA ALA A 34 0.96 -5.52 -7.05
C ALA A 34 -0.34 -5.07 -7.74
N LYS A 35 -1.20 -6.02 -8.06
CA LYS A 35 -2.53 -5.75 -8.59
C LYS A 35 -3.50 -5.28 -7.49
N SER A 36 -3.29 -5.74 -6.26
CA SER A 36 -4.16 -5.44 -5.12
C SER A 36 -3.37 -5.36 -3.81
N ILE A 37 -4.01 -4.80 -2.78
CA ILE A 37 -3.46 -4.77 -1.42
C ILE A 37 -3.27 -6.19 -0.88
N SER A 38 -4.18 -7.13 -1.14
CA SER A 38 -4.05 -8.52 -0.70
C SER A 38 -2.79 -9.19 -1.24
N GLN A 39 -2.40 -8.89 -2.48
CA GLN A 39 -1.14 -9.38 -3.05
C GLN A 39 0.08 -8.74 -2.36
N VAL A 40 -0.02 -7.48 -1.90
CA VAL A 40 1.05 -6.84 -1.10
C VAL A 40 1.27 -7.59 0.21
N TYR A 41 0.21 -8.03 0.89
CA TYR A 41 0.32 -8.85 2.10
C TYR A 41 1.11 -10.13 1.84
N GLN A 42 0.78 -10.86 0.77
CA GLN A 42 1.49 -12.08 0.38
C GLN A 42 2.97 -11.81 0.07
N LEU A 43 3.27 -10.70 -0.62
CA LEU A 43 4.65 -10.31 -0.93
C LEU A 43 5.45 -9.95 0.33
N ILE A 44 4.82 -9.35 1.34
CA ILE A 44 5.46 -9.06 2.63
C ILE A 44 5.81 -10.36 3.35
N GLN A 45 4.85 -11.29 3.47
CA GLN A 45 5.07 -12.59 4.10
C GLN A 45 6.20 -13.37 3.42
N ALA A 46 6.20 -13.41 2.07
CA ALA A 46 7.22 -14.11 1.30
C ALA A 46 8.60 -13.44 1.40
N LYS A 47 8.67 -12.10 1.40
CA LYS A 47 9.95 -11.37 1.45
C LYS A 47 10.66 -11.47 2.80
N PHE A 48 9.89 -11.42 3.88
CA PHE A 48 10.43 -11.42 5.23
C PHE A 48 10.34 -12.80 5.91
N GLU A 49 9.80 -13.80 5.23
CA GLU A 49 9.59 -15.16 5.74
C GLU A 49 8.81 -15.15 7.06
N ILE A 50 7.76 -14.33 7.12
CA ILE A 50 6.92 -14.14 8.31
C ILE A 50 5.48 -14.57 8.07
N THR A 51 4.81 -15.02 9.12
CA THR A 51 3.35 -15.25 9.11
C THR A 51 2.59 -13.97 9.41
N GLU A 52 1.27 -13.99 9.18
CA GLU A 52 0.38 -12.88 9.53
C GLU A 52 0.43 -12.55 11.03
N GLU A 53 0.50 -13.56 11.88
CA GLU A 53 0.53 -13.44 13.35
C GLU A 53 1.80 -12.73 13.85
N GLN A 54 2.89 -12.75 13.08
CA GLN A 54 4.13 -12.06 13.42
C GLN A 54 4.09 -10.56 13.10
N ILE A 55 3.12 -10.10 12.29
CA ILE A 55 2.98 -8.70 11.91
C ILE A 55 2.31 -7.93 13.05
N LEU A 56 3.02 -6.93 13.58
CA LEU A 56 2.54 -6.07 14.67
C LEU A 56 1.89 -4.78 14.16
N ASP A 57 2.45 -4.20 13.11
CA ASP A 57 1.91 -2.99 12.48
C ASP A 57 2.21 -3.03 10.99
N LEU A 58 1.23 -2.64 10.17
CA LEU A 58 1.40 -2.57 8.73
C LEU A 58 0.69 -1.34 8.17
N LYS A 59 1.49 -0.46 7.58
CA LYS A 59 1.02 0.73 6.87
C LYS A 59 1.29 0.54 5.39
N ILE A 60 0.23 0.47 4.59
CA ILE A 60 0.30 0.39 3.13
C ILE A 60 -0.24 1.68 2.55
N THR A 61 0.46 2.25 1.58
CA THR A 61 0.02 3.40 0.80
C THR A 61 0.23 3.13 -0.67
N ASN A 62 -0.67 3.65 -1.50
CA ASN A 62 -0.58 3.52 -2.95
C ASN A 62 -0.20 4.86 -3.58
N ARG A 63 0.77 4.85 -4.49
CA ARG A 63 1.23 6.05 -5.19
C ARG A 63 0.12 6.71 -6.02
N LYS A 64 -0.78 5.94 -6.63
CA LYS A 64 -1.96 6.47 -7.33
C LYS A 64 -2.90 7.19 -6.38
N ALA A 65 -3.17 6.62 -5.20
CA ALA A 65 -4.05 7.25 -4.21
C ALA A 65 -3.51 8.63 -3.77
N ILE A 66 -2.20 8.76 -3.55
CA ILE A 66 -1.59 10.06 -3.23
C ILE A 66 -1.69 11.06 -4.39
N LYS A 67 -1.43 10.61 -5.63
CA LYS A 67 -1.55 11.47 -6.82
C LYS A 67 -2.98 11.95 -7.00
N THR A 68 -3.96 11.05 -6.90
CA THR A 68 -5.39 11.39 -7.02
C THR A 68 -5.82 12.35 -5.91
N HIS A 69 -5.40 12.13 -4.66
CA HIS A 69 -5.69 13.05 -3.56
C HIS A 69 -5.09 14.44 -3.82
N LYS A 70 -3.83 14.54 -4.26
CA LYS A 70 -3.22 15.84 -4.62
C LYS A 70 -3.99 16.56 -5.72
N VAL A 71 -4.38 15.85 -6.77
CA VAL A 71 -5.13 16.43 -7.90
C VAL A 71 -6.51 16.90 -7.45
N ASN A 72 -7.21 16.13 -6.62
CA ASN A 72 -8.53 16.50 -6.11
C ASN A 72 -8.46 17.67 -5.12
N SER A 73 -7.48 17.70 -4.22
CA SER A 73 -7.27 18.85 -3.33
C SER A 73 -6.97 20.13 -4.11
N LEU A 74 -6.19 20.02 -5.20
CA LEU A 74 -5.86 21.16 -6.04
C LEU A 74 -7.08 21.65 -6.83
N LYS A 75 -7.91 20.75 -7.36
CA LYS A 75 -9.21 21.09 -7.97
C LYS A 75 -10.15 21.77 -6.98
N GLN A 76 -10.31 21.22 -5.78
CA GLN A 76 -11.16 21.81 -4.73
C GLN A 76 -10.68 23.20 -4.30
N TRP A 77 -9.36 23.45 -4.31
CA TRP A 77 -8.81 24.77 -4.02
C TRP A 77 -9.10 25.77 -5.14
N MET A 78 -8.96 25.35 -6.40
CA MET A 78 -9.30 26.17 -7.57
C MET A 78 -10.81 26.49 -7.63
N GLU A 79 -11.69 25.52 -7.36
CA GLU A 79 -13.15 25.72 -7.34
C GLU A 79 -13.62 26.63 -6.20
N LYS A 80 -12.89 26.70 -5.08
CA LYS A 80 -13.17 27.65 -3.98
C LYS A 80 -12.67 29.07 -4.22
N THR A 81 -11.90 29.29 -5.29
CA THR A 81 -11.30 30.60 -5.60
C THR A 81 -12.05 31.32 -6.73
N ILE A 82 -13.15 30.74 -7.24
CA ILE A 82 -14.07 31.35 -8.23
C ILE A 82 -15.33 31.83 -7.54
#